data_AF-A0A832K5E3-F1
#
_entry.id   AF-A0A832K5E3-F1
#
_cell.length_a   1.000
_cell.length_b   1.000
_cell.length_c   1.000
_cell.angle_alpha   90.00
_cell.angle_beta   90.00
_cell.angle_gamma   90.00
#
_symmetry.space_group_name_H-M   'P 1'
#
loop_
_entity.id
_entity.type
_entity.pdbx_description
1 polymer ?
#
loop_
_entity_poly.entity_id
_entity_poly.type
_entity_poly.pdbx_seq_one_letter_code
_entity_poly.pdbx_strand_id
1 'polypeptide(L)'
;LRREHRRWAQTVVLGHLALAILFIATGHWFLILVFNIGTMYAAWLKVLVGTPQHIGLSPDVPDFRLCCRTYTCSWLPAFLYWNMQYHVEHHMFPAVPFFNLPKLRQAIEHDLPPAPHGLWATWKEILPIVKRQREDPAYVYVPPLPAGQPAGERATDEILEREAAAQIA
;
A
#
# COMPACT_ATOMS: atom_id res chain seq x y z
N LEU A 1 -27.71 -1.10 14.15
CA LEU A 1 -26.51 -1.88 14.55
C LEU A 1 -26.66 -3.41 14.54
N ARG A 2 -27.09 -4.14 15.60
CA ARG A 2 -26.94 -5.63 15.61
C ARG A 2 -27.69 -6.37 14.48
N ARG A 3 -28.91 -5.96 14.15
CA ARG A 3 -29.69 -6.56 13.05
C ARG A 3 -29.11 -6.25 11.67
N GLU A 4 -28.53 -5.07 11.52
CA GLU A 4 -27.91 -4.60 10.29
C GLU A 4 -26.61 -5.34 10.01
N HIS A 5 -25.73 -5.49 11.02
CA HIS A 5 -24.53 -6.32 10.90
C HIS A 5 -24.86 -7.78 10.58
N ARG A 6 -25.93 -8.32 11.18
CA ARG A 6 -26.40 -9.68 10.85
C ARG A 6 -26.89 -9.78 9.41
N ARG A 7 -27.70 -8.82 8.95
CA ARG A 7 -28.19 -8.78 7.56
C ARG A 7 -27.02 -8.69 6.58
N TRP A 8 -26.05 -7.81 6.86
CA TRP A 8 -24.83 -7.69 6.07
C TRP A 8 -24.06 -9.01 6.00
N ALA A 9 -23.81 -9.65 7.15
CA ALA A 9 -23.14 -10.94 7.19
C ALA A 9 -23.89 -12.02 6.39
N GLN A 10 -25.23 -12.05 6.48
CA GLN A 10 -26.06 -12.95 5.69
C GLN A 10 -25.95 -12.67 4.19
N THR A 11 -26.00 -11.41 3.77
CA THR A 11 -25.82 -11.01 2.37
C THR A 11 -24.46 -11.45 1.84
N VAL A 12 -23.38 -11.24 2.61
CA VAL A 12 -22.03 -11.66 2.22
C VAL A 12 -21.96 -13.18 2.07
N VAL A 13 -22.44 -13.95 3.06
CA VAL A 13 -22.41 -15.42 3.01
C VAL A 13 -23.25 -15.95 1.84
N LEU A 14 -24.47 -15.45 1.64
CA LEU A 14 -25.34 -15.88 0.55
C LEU A 14 -24.74 -15.52 -0.82
N GLY A 15 -24.12 -14.35 -0.96
CA GLY A 15 -23.43 -13.95 -2.18
C GLY A 15 -22.26 -14.87 -2.52
N HIS A 16 -21.44 -15.23 -1.52
CA HIS A 16 -20.34 -16.17 -1.70
C HIS A 16 -20.85 -17.57 -2.06
N LEU A 17 -21.90 -18.06 -1.39
CA LEU A 17 -22.53 -19.35 -1.74
C LEU A 17 -23.06 -19.35 -3.18
N ALA A 18 -23.72 -18.28 -3.62
CA ALA A 18 -24.21 -18.16 -4.98
C ALA A 18 -23.07 -18.21 -6.01
N LEU A 19 -21.96 -17.48 -5.77
CA LEU A 19 -20.77 -17.53 -6.61
C LEU A 19 -20.13 -18.92 -6.62
N ALA A 20 -20.02 -19.58 -5.47
CA ALA A 20 -19.47 -20.93 -5.39
C ALA A 20 -20.29 -21.94 -6.21
N ILE A 21 -21.63 -21.89 -6.10
CA ILE A 21 -22.53 -22.72 -6.91
C ILE A 21 -22.35 -22.44 -8.41
N LEU A 22 -22.30 -21.16 -8.80
CA LEU A 22 -22.06 -20.75 -10.19
C LEU A 22 -20.72 -21.29 -10.73
N PHE A 23 -19.66 -21.19 -9.95
CA PHE A 23 -18.33 -21.69 -10.34
C PHE A 23 -18.31 -23.21 -10.51
N ILE A 24 -18.97 -23.95 -9.62
CA ILE A 24 -19.10 -25.41 -9.75
C ILE A 24 -19.92 -25.76 -11.00
N ALA A 25 -21.08 -25.13 -11.16
CA ALA A 25 -22.00 -25.41 -12.27
C ALA A 25 -21.38 -25.12 -13.65
N THR A 26 -20.49 -24.13 -13.74
CA THR A 26 -19.78 -23.77 -14.98
C THR A 26 -18.45 -24.52 -15.16
N GLY A 27 -18.05 -25.38 -14.21
CA GLY A 27 -16.78 -26.12 -14.26
C GLY A 27 -15.54 -25.33 -13.79
N HIS A 28 -15.71 -24.09 -13.34
CA HIS A 28 -14.62 -23.20 -12.88
C HIS A 28 -14.41 -23.28 -11.37
N TRP A 29 -14.45 -24.47 -10.78
CA TRP A 29 -14.39 -24.67 -9.32
C TRP A 29 -13.17 -24.00 -8.66
N PHE A 30 -12.05 -23.87 -9.37
CA PHE A 30 -10.83 -23.22 -8.88
C PHE A 30 -11.06 -21.75 -8.49
N LEU A 31 -12.06 -21.07 -9.07
CA LEU A 31 -12.43 -19.70 -8.70
C LEU A 31 -12.97 -19.60 -7.27
N ILE A 32 -13.40 -20.71 -6.67
CA ILE A 32 -13.70 -20.75 -5.24
C ILE A 32 -12.45 -20.39 -4.42
N LEU A 33 -11.28 -20.91 -4.80
CA LEU A 33 -10.03 -20.60 -4.12
C LEU A 33 -9.73 -19.10 -4.20
N VAL A 34 -9.92 -18.50 -5.38
CA VAL A 34 -9.57 -17.10 -5.64
C VAL A 34 -10.57 -16.12 -5.04
N PHE A 35 -11.88 -16.34 -5.22
CA PHE A 35 -12.91 -15.37 -4.87
C PHE A 35 -13.57 -15.64 -3.52
N ASN A 36 -13.68 -16.91 -3.09
CA ASN A 36 -14.40 -17.22 -1.85
C ASN A 36 -13.50 -17.28 -0.63
N ILE A 37 -12.32 -17.90 -0.78
CA ILE A 37 -11.36 -18.05 0.32
C ILE A 37 -10.07 -17.24 0.09
N GLY A 38 -10.01 -16.51 -1.03
CA GLY A 38 -8.91 -15.63 -1.46
C GLY A 38 -8.29 -14.82 -0.35
N THR A 39 -9.13 -13.99 0.24
CA THR A 39 -8.77 -13.04 1.28
C THR A 39 -8.36 -13.70 2.58
N MET A 40 -8.83 -14.93 2.85
CA MET A 40 -8.47 -15.69 4.05
C MET A 40 -7.10 -16.35 3.89
N TYR A 41 -6.84 -16.98 2.72
CA TYR A 41 -5.57 -17.67 2.49
C TYR A 41 -4.42 -16.68 2.21
N ALA A 42 -4.70 -15.55 1.55
CA ALA A 42 -3.69 -14.56 1.15
C ALA A 42 -3.53 -13.41 2.17
N ALA A 43 -4.20 -13.47 3.32
CA ALA A 43 -4.13 -12.42 4.33
C ALA A 43 -2.68 -12.16 4.80
N TRP A 44 -1.90 -13.23 5.01
CA TRP A 44 -0.49 -13.11 5.39
C TRP A 44 0.33 -12.41 4.32
N LEU A 45 0.05 -12.66 3.04
CA LEU A 45 0.76 -12.05 1.93
C LEU A 45 0.45 -10.55 1.89
N LYS A 46 -0.82 -10.15 2.02
CA LYS A 46 -1.22 -8.75 2.12
C LYS A 46 -0.45 -8.03 3.25
N VAL A 47 -0.31 -8.67 4.41
CA VAL A 47 0.46 -8.09 5.51
C VAL A 47 1.94 -7.97 5.13
N LEU A 48 2.52 -9.01 4.54
CA LEU A 48 3.94 -9.09 4.18
C LEU A 48 4.34 -8.04 3.13
N VAL A 49 3.53 -7.81 2.10
CA VAL A 49 3.86 -6.93 0.96
C VAL A 49 3.18 -5.56 1.00
N GLY A 50 2.00 -5.46 1.60
CA GLY A 50 1.21 -4.22 1.63
C GLY A 50 1.48 -3.34 2.84
N THR A 51 1.61 -3.91 4.04
CA THR A 51 1.92 -3.12 5.26
C THR A 51 3.15 -2.23 5.10
N PRO A 52 4.27 -2.70 4.50
CA PRO A 52 5.47 -1.88 4.31
C PRO A 52 5.29 -0.54 3.59
N GLN A 53 4.24 -0.41 2.78
CA GLN A 53 4.02 0.72 1.90
C GLN A 53 3.72 2.03 2.65
N HIS A 54 3.10 1.99 3.82
CA HIS A 54 2.69 3.18 4.56
C HIS A 54 3.08 3.14 6.04
N ILE A 55 3.42 1.97 6.57
CA ILE A 55 3.70 1.83 8.00
C ILE A 55 4.92 2.67 8.40
N GLY A 56 4.77 3.44 9.48
CA GLY A 56 5.83 4.30 9.99
C GLY A 56 5.95 5.67 9.35
N LEU A 57 5.25 5.95 8.25
CA LEU A 57 5.36 7.21 7.50
C LEU A 57 4.32 8.24 7.96
N SER A 58 4.49 9.50 7.52
CA SER A 58 3.58 10.57 7.92
C SER A 58 2.22 10.36 7.28
N PRO A 59 1.13 10.27 8.05
CA PRO A 59 -0.18 10.48 7.48
C PRO A 59 -0.29 11.95 7.04
N ASP A 60 -1.14 12.20 6.03
CA ASP A 60 -1.60 13.54 5.66
C ASP A 60 -0.45 14.51 5.35
N VAL A 61 0.39 14.17 4.38
CA VAL A 61 1.37 15.08 3.79
C VAL A 61 1.17 15.12 2.27
N PRO A 62 1.28 16.29 1.62
CA PRO A 62 1.05 16.42 0.18
C PRO A 62 2.09 15.67 -0.66
N ASP A 63 3.31 15.56 -0.14
CA ASP A 63 4.40 14.83 -0.79
C ASP A 63 4.28 13.33 -0.55
N PHE A 64 3.90 12.59 -1.59
CA PHE A 64 3.76 11.13 -1.54
C PHE A 64 5.05 10.42 -1.14
N ARG A 65 6.22 11.01 -1.37
CA ARG A 65 7.52 10.43 -0.97
C ARG A 65 7.70 10.37 0.55
N LEU A 66 6.89 11.13 1.30
CA LEU A 66 6.92 11.19 2.77
C LEU A 66 5.79 10.40 3.43
N CYS A 67 4.69 10.13 2.71
CA CYS A 67 3.55 9.37 3.22
C CYS A 67 3.55 7.89 2.82
N CYS A 68 4.36 7.52 1.83
CA CYS A 68 4.44 6.15 1.36
C CYS A 68 5.86 5.75 0.98
N ARG A 69 6.07 4.45 0.78
CA ARG A 69 7.38 3.83 0.58
C ARG A 69 7.34 2.86 -0.58
N THR A 70 8.38 2.96 -1.39
CA THR A 70 8.71 1.95 -2.40
C THR A 70 9.80 1.03 -1.88
N TYR A 71 9.68 -0.26 -2.18
CA TYR A 71 10.76 -1.23 -2.06
C TYR A 71 10.84 -2.01 -3.36
N THR A 72 11.99 -2.62 -3.64
CA THR A 72 12.15 -3.50 -4.80
C THR A 72 12.23 -4.95 -4.34
N CYS A 73 11.88 -5.90 -5.21
CA CYS A 73 11.95 -7.32 -4.87
C CYS A 73 12.02 -8.17 -6.14
N SER A 74 12.23 -9.47 -5.96
CA SER A 74 12.30 -10.45 -7.04
C SER A 74 10.97 -10.60 -7.78
N TRP A 75 11.01 -11.32 -8.90
CA TRP A 75 9.86 -11.48 -9.80
C TRP A 75 8.60 -12.04 -9.12
N LEU A 76 8.71 -12.90 -8.11
CA LEU A 76 7.55 -13.57 -7.51
C LEU A 76 6.69 -12.61 -6.67
N PRO A 77 7.22 -11.88 -5.66
CA PRO A 77 6.42 -10.85 -4.98
C PRO A 77 5.94 -9.76 -5.94
N ALA A 78 6.76 -9.39 -6.93
CA ALA A 78 6.37 -8.43 -7.95
C ALA A 78 5.18 -8.91 -8.79
N PHE A 79 5.15 -10.18 -9.16
CA PHE A 79 4.03 -10.79 -9.86
C PHE A 79 2.79 -10.87 -8.97
N LEU A 80 2.92 -11.41 -7.76
CA LEU A 80 1.79 -11.60 -6.84
C LEU A 80 1.16 -10.29 -6.38
N TYR A 81 1.95 -9.22 -6.36
CA TYR A 81 1.53 -7.89 -5.94
C TYR A 81 1.43 -6.89 -7.08
N TRP A 82 1.42 -7.37 -8.32
CA TRP A 82 1.24 -6.55 -9.53
C TRP A 82 2.17 -5.33 -9.55
N ASN A 83 3.47 -5.48 -9.27
CA ASN A 83 4.44 -4.40 -9.20
C ASN A 83 4.08 -3.24 -8.23
N MET A 84 3.11 -3.41 -7.33
CA MET A 84 2.72 -2.38 -6.35
C MET A 84 3.77 -2.17 -5.24
N GLN A 85 4.90 -2.86 -5.32
CA GLN A 85 6.11 -2.49 -4.57
C GLN A 85 6.61 -1.08 -4.94
N TYR A 86 6.32 -0.60 -6.16
CA TYR A 86 6.58 0.77 -6.66
C TYR A 86 5.45 1.72 -6.26
N HIS A 87 5.22 1.85 -4.96
CA HIS A 87 4.04 2.50 -4.42
C HIS A 87 4.12 4.03 -4.45
N VAL A 88 5.31 4.59 -4.21
CA VAL A 88 5.55 6.04 -4.37
C VAL A 88 5.28 6.46 -5.81
N GLU A 89 5.76 5.67 -6.77
CA GLU A 89 5.55 5.90 -8.19
C GLU A 89 4.06 5.83 -8.56
N HIS A 90 3.32 4.87 -8.00
CA HIS A 90 1.88 4.76 -8.20
C HIS A 90 1.13 5.98 -7.67
N HIS A 91 1.47 6.48 -6.49
CA HIS A 91 0.81 7.67 -5.92
C HIS A 91 1.17 8.96 -6.66
N MET A 92 2.43 9.13 -7.09
CA MET A 92 2.84 10.29 -7.89
C MET A 92 2.21 10.28 -9.29
N PHE A 93 2.02 9.11 -9.89
CA PHE A 93 1.50 8.95 -11.25
C PHE A 93 0.43 7.84 -11.33
N PRO A 94 -0.77 8.05 -10.75
CA PRO A 94 -1.79 7.01 -10.61
C PRO A 94 -2.38 6.54 -11.95
N ALA A 95 -2.24 7.34 -13.00
CA ALA A 95 -2.65 6.98 -14.36
C ALA A 95 -1.71 5.96 -15.03
N VAL A 96 -0.50 5.75 -14.49
CA VAL A 96 0.46 4.79 -15.05
C VAL A 96 0.07 3.38 -14.62
N PRO A 97 -0.15 2.45 -15.57
CA PRO A 97 -0.54 1.09 -15.23
C PRO A 97 0.61 0.36 -14.55
N PHE A 98 0.25 -0.57 -13.67
CA PHE A 98 1.18 -1.26 -12.77
C PHE A 98 2.37 -1.95 -13.47
N PHE A 99 2.17 -2.47 -14.69
CA PHE A 99 3.23 -3.13 -15.47
C PHE A 99 4.28 -2.15 -16.01
N ASN A 100 3.98 -0.84 -16.06
CA ASN A 100 4.92 0.21 -16.48
C ASN A 100 5.58 0.93 -15.30
N LEU A 101 5.18 0.66 -14.05
CA LEU A 101 5.82 1.26 -12.87
C LEU A 101 7.34 1.01 -12.79
N PRO A 102 7.89 -0.16 -13.16
CA PRO A 102 9.34 -0.33 -13.20
C PRO A 102 10.04 0.65 -14.16
N LYS A 103 9.42 0.95 -15.31
CA LYS A 103 9.96 1.92 -16.29
C LYS A 103 9.82 3.35 -15.77
N LEU A 104 8.69 3.67 -15.14
CA LEU A 104 8.48 4.97 -14.51
C LEU A 104 9.53 5.22 -13.44
N ARG A 105 9.78 4.25 -12.54
CA ARG A 105 10.82 4.36 -11.51
C ARG A 105 12.16 4.75 -12.10
N GLN A 106 12.60 4.08 -13.16
CA GLN A 106 13.86 4.39 -13.84
C GLN A 106 13.88 5.83 -14.38
N ALA A 107 12.76 6.31 -14.91
CA ALA A 107 12.66 7.66 -15.46
C ALA A 107 12.72 8.76 -14.37
N ILE A 108 12.19 8.50 -13.18
CA ILE A 108 12.12 9.47 -12.07
C ILE A 108 13.04 9.13 -10.90
N GLU A 109 14.02 8.23 -11.09
CA GLU A 109 14.86 7.69 -10.00
C GLU A 109 15.58 8.79 -9.21
N HIS A 110 15.94 9.89 -9.89
CA HIS A 110 16.59 11.06 -9.31
C HIS A 110 15.73 11.82 -8.29
N ASP A 111 14.39 11.68 -8.34
CA ASP A 111 13.45 12.35 -7.46
C ASP A 111 12.93 11.46 -6.32
N LEU A 112 13.28 10.17 -6.34
CA LEU A 112 12.76 9.18 -5.41
C LEU A 112 13.69 8.92 -4.22
N PRO A 113 13.12 8.61 -3.05
CA PRO A 113 13.92 8.09 -1.94
C PRO A 113 14.54 6.72 -2.30
N PRO A 114 15.66 6.35 -1.67
CA PRO A 114 16.27 5.03 -1.85
C PRO A 114 15.28 3.93 -1.46
N ALA A 115 15.22 2.86 -2.26
CA ALA A 115 14.33 1.73 -2.03
C ALA A 115 15.13 0.49 -1.62
N PRO A 116 14.87 -0.13 -0.47
CA PRO A 116 15.52 -1.37 -0.08
C PRO A 116 15.17 -2.50 -1.07
N HIS A 117 16.09 -3.44 -1.25
CA HIS A 117 15.89 -4.61 -2.11
C HIS A 117 15.58 -5.87 -1.31
N GLY A 118 14.42 -6.47 -1.60
CA GLY A 118 13.92 -7.69 -0.99
C GLY A 118 13.12 -7.43 0.29
N LEU A 119 12.11 -8.26 0.53
CA LEU A 119 11.23 -8.15 1.70
C LEU A 119 12.01 -8.20 3.03
N TRP A 120 13.09 -8.98 3.09
CA TRP A 120 13.93 -9.04 4.28
C TRP A 120 14.56 -7.70 4.64
N ALA A 121 15.18 -7.00 3.66
CA ALA A 121 15.77 -5.69 3.88
C ALA A 121 14.70 -4.67 4.29
N THR A 122 13.57 -4.67 3.59
CA THR A 122 12.43 -3.80 3.88
C THR A 122 11.90 -3.99 5.31
N TRP A 123 11.68 -5.24 5.74
CA TRP A 123 11.18 -5.51 7.09
C TRP A 123 12.22 -5.23 8.18
N LYS A 124 13.51 -5.42 7.90
CA LYS A 124 14.59 -5.06 8.82
C LYS A 124 14.61 -3.57 9.15
N GLU A 125 14.24 -2.71 8.19
CA GLU A 125 14.08 -1.26 8.41
C GLU A 125 12.77 -0.91 9.12
N ILE A 126 11.67 -1.61 8.80
CA ILE A 126 10.34 -1.31 9.34
C ILE A 126 10.18 -1.71 10.80
N LEU A 127 10.67 -2.89 11.20
CA LEU A 127 10.50 -3.40 12.56
C LEU A 127 10.96 -2.42 13.66
N PRO A 128 12.15 -1.76 13.57
CA PRO A 128 12.53 -0.75 14.56
C PRO A 128 11.67 0.51 14.51
N ILE A 129 11.21 0.93 13.32
CA ILE A 129 10.28 2.07 13.18
C ILE A 129 8.96 1.78 13.90
N VAL A 130 8.38 0.60 13.69
CA VAL A 130 7.14 0.17 14.34
C VAL A 130 7.33 0.05 15.85
N LYS A 131 8.47 -0.47 16.31
CA LYS A 131 8.78 -0.53 17.74
C LYS A 131 8.80 0.89 18.35
N ARG A 132 9.46 1.84 17.68
CA ARG A 132 9.51 3.23 18.13
C ARG A 132 8.14 3.90 18.13
N GLN A 133 7.29 3.65 17.13
CA GLN A 133 5.92 4.16 17.10
C GLN A 133 5.03 3.61 18.23
N ARG A 134 5.30 2.39 18.72
CA ARG A 134 4.59 1.84 19.87
C ARG A 134 4.97 2.53 21.18
N GLU A 135 6.23 2.97 21.28
CA GLU A 135 6.76 3.70 22.44
C GLU A 135 6.39 5.18 22.39
N ASP A 136 6.39 5.76 21.20
CA ASP A 136 6.03 7.15 20.91
C ASP A 136 5.04 7.20 19.72
N PRO A 137 3.72 7.28 19.99
CA PRO A 137 2.70 7.35 18.94
C PRO A 137 2.80 8.59 18.03
N ALA A 138 3.52 9.63 18.44
CA ALA A 138 3.75 10.83 17.62
C ALA A 138 4.94 10.67 16.66
N TYR A 139 5.74 9.61 16.82
CA TYR A 139 6.90 9.36 15.97
C TYR A 139 6.50 9.03 14.54
N VAL A 140 7.17 9.71 13.61
CA VAL A 140 7.05 9.51 12.17
C VAL A 140 8.45 9.34 11.59
N TYR A 141 8.63 8.31 10.77
CA TYR A 141 9.82 8.13 9.97
C TYR A 141 9.77 9.04 8.75
N VAL A 142 10.78 9.88 8.61
CA VAL A 142 10.99 10.75 7.44
C VAL A 142 12.02 10.10 6.52
N PRO A 143 11.66 9.66 5.30
CA PRO A 143 12.61 9.14 4.34
C PRO A 143 13.61 10.21 3.90
N PRO A 144 14.88 9.84 3.64
CA PRO A 144 15.84 10.77 3.06
C PRO A 144 15.45 11.07 1.61
N LEU A 145 15.25 12.35 1.31
CA LEU A 145 15.01 12.82 -0.06
C LEU A 145 16.35 13.11 -0.77
N PRO A 146 16.39 13.00 -2.11
CA PRO A 146 17.58 13.36 -2.91
C PRO A 146 18.06 14.81 -2.65
N ALA A 147 19.37 15.02 -2.81
CA ALA A 147 20.06 16.25 -2.40
C ALA A 147 19.45 17.52 -3.04
N GLY A 148 19.25 18.56 -2.21
CA GLY A 148 18.67 19.85 -2.63
C GLY A 148 17.23 20.06 -2.18
N GLN A 149 16.58 19.02 -1.65
CA GLN A 149 15.27 19.15 -1.01
C GLN A 149 15.47 19.08 0.51
N PRO A 150 14.87 20.01 1.30
CA PRO A 150 14.93 19.91 2.75
C PRO A 150 14.45 18.53 3.17
N ALA A 151 15.11 17.93 4.17
CA ALA A 151 14.64 16.69 4.78
C ALA A 151 13.15 16.86 5.05
N GLY A 152 12.30 16.00 4.50
CA GLY A 152 10.87 16.24 4.44
C GLY A 152 10.31 16.52 5.83
N GLU A 153 10.08 17.79 6.14
CA GLU A 153 9.45 18.16 7.39
C GLU A 153 7.99 17.71 7.32
N ARG A 154 7.47 17.27 8.47
CA ARG A 154 6.05 16.93 8.58
C ARG A 154 5.23 18.14 8.14
N ALA A 155 4.33 17.96 7.18
CA ALA A 155 3.37 19.01 6.86
C ALA A 155 2.54 19.25 8.13
N THR A 156 2.54 20.48 8.62
CA THR A 156 1.65 20.89 9.70
C THR A 156 0.24 21.06 9.13
N ASP A 157 -0.77 21.02 10.00
CA ASP A 157 -2.16 21.26 9.61
C ASP A 157 -2.31 22.58 8.83
N GLU A 158 -1.52 23.59 9.18
CA GLU A 158 -1.45 24.88 8.50
C GLU A 158 -0.94 24.78 7.04
N ILE A 159 0.04 23.93 6.76
CA ILE A 159 0.52 23.67 5.39
C ILE A 159 -0.56 22.96 4.58
N LEU A 160 -1.22 21.98 5.18
CA LEU A 160 -2.29 21.20 4.55
C LEU A 160 -3.50 22.08 4.20
N GLU A 161 -3.95 22.91 5.13
CA GLU A 161 -5.06 23.83 4.92
C GLU A 161 -4.73 24.85 3.83
N ARG A 162 -3.49 25.36 3.80
CA ARG A 162 -3.05 26.32 2.76
C ARG A 162 -3.03 25.69 1.37
N GLU A 163 -2.52 24.46 1.23
CA GLU A 163 -2.47 23.78 -0.05
C GLU A 163 -3.84 23.30 -0.53
N ALA A 164 -4.69 22.82 0.39
CA ALA A 164 -6.08 22.47 0.09
C ALA A 164 -6.87 23.68 -0.41
N ALA A 165 -6.67 24.86 0.21
CA ALA A 165 -7.26 26.11 -0.25
C ALA A 165 -6.75 26.53 -1.64
N ALA A 166 -5.48 26.27 -1.95
CA ALA A 166 -4.87 26.58 -3.24
C ALA A 166 -5.36 25.68 -4.40
N GLN A 167 -5.82 24.45 -4.11
CA GLN A 167 -6.38 23.55 -5.13
C GLN A 167 -7.86 23.85 -5.47
N ILE A 168 -8.55 24.65 -4.66
CA ILE A 168 -9.97 25.00 -4.82
C ILE A 168 -10.16 26.37 -5.50
N ALA A 169 -9.09 27.16 -5.63
CA ALA A 169 -9.09 28.48 -6.28
C ALA A 169 -8.72 28.39 -7.77
#